data_AF-R7LNT2-F1
#
_entry.id   AF-R7LNT2-F1
#
_cell.length_a   1.000
_cell.length_b   1.000
_cell.length_c   1.000
_cell.angle_alpha   90.00
_cell.angle_beta   90.00
_cell.angle_gamma   90.00
#
_symmetry.space_group_name_H-M   'P 1'
#
loop_
_entity.id
_entity.type
_entity.pdbx_description
1 polymer ?
#
loop_
_entity_poly.entity_id
_entity_poly.type
_entity_poly.pdbx_seq_one_letter_code
_entity_poly.pdbx_strand_id
1 'polypeptide(L)'
;MQKVFSIFAQNLAYYNEESIEGGWLDLPQSPEVIDKYLKEVVKVDDEHEEYEIADIDDNISPFPYASIQWSSVKELNELAIIFSKLDECQREAIQAYLVYSGEEHYSISQLVNICLQADNINYCRYSFEGLEYNQDCSPELKMGYTMAEENGIYIQLQKQGIIDYFDFEKYGESFGYDYELLSNGYFIPNYDIDLDCYSKEEIQEKMNEILNEKLKEQEVSEIEI
;
A
#
# COMPACT_ATOMS: atom_id res chain seq x y z
N MET A 1 -1.77 -18.52 -0.04
CA MET A 1 -1.07 -17.28 0.34
C MET A 1 -1.93 -16.52 1.34
N GLN A 2 -1.35 -15.68 2.19
CA GLN A 2 -2.13 -14.79 3.06
C GLN A 2 -2.84 -13.72 2.21
N LYS A 3 -4.12 -13.45 2.52
CA LYS A 3 -4.90 -12.36 1.91
C LYS A 3 -4.14 -11.04 2.05
N VAL A 4 -4.06 -10.31 0.96
CA VAL A 4 -3.55 -8.94 0.89
C VAL A 4 -4.72 -7.97 0.84
N PHE A 5 -5.51 -7.97 -0.23
CA PHE A 5 -6.74 -7.19 -0.34
C PHE A 5 -7.80 -8.02 -1.06
N SER A 6 -9.05 -7.58 -0.99
CA SER A 6 -10.17 -8.20 -1.71
C SER A 6 -10.71 -7.25 -2.75
N ILE A 7 -11.13 -7.78 -3.89
CA ILE A 7 -11.76 -7.04 -4.97
C ILE A 7 -13.18 -7.56 -5.21
N PHE A 8 -14.09 -6.69 -5.61
CA PHE A 8 -15.39 -7.06 -6.14
C PHE A 8 -15.42 -6.77 -7.63
N ALA A 9 -15.44 -7.81 -8.46
CA ALA A 9 -15.61 -7.66 -9.90
C ALA A 9 -17.06 -7.95 -10.29
N GLN A 10 -17.56 -7.23 -11.30
CA GLN A 10 -18.89 -7.41 -11.87
C GLN A 10 -18.86 -7.35 -13.40
N ASN A 11 -19.70 -8.17 -14.04
CA ASN A 11 -19.90 -8.14 -15.48
C ASN A 11 -20.65 -6.88 -15.91
N LEU A 12 -20.21 -6.22 -16.98
CA LEU A 12 -20.87 -5.00 -17.47
C LEU A 12 -22.10 -5.28 -18.33
N ALA A 13 -22.17 -6.44 -18.98
CA ALA A 13 -23.28 -6.78 -19.87
C ALA A 13 -24.43 -7.49 -19.15
N TYR A 14 -24.13 -8.23 -18.08
CA TYR A 14 -25.13 -8.93 -17.28
C TYR A 14 -25.66 -8.10 -16.09
N TYR A 15 -25.78 -6.79 -16.28
CA TYR A 15 -26.42 -5.90 -15.30
C TYR A 15 -27.93 -5.81 -15.56
N ASN A 16 -28.75 -6.07 -14.54
CA ASN A 16 -30.18 -5.73 -14.54
C ASN A 16 -30.57 -5.09 -13.20
N GLU A 17 -31.71 -4.37 -13.16
CA GLU A 17 -32.15 -3.59 -11.99
C GLU A 17 -32.37 -4.43 -10.71
N GLU A 18 -32.37 -5.76 -10.79
CA GLU A 18 -32.66 -6.68 -9.68
C GLU A 18 -31.48 -7.59 -9.30
N SER A 19 -30.42 -7.68 -10.12
CA SER A 19 -29.25 -8.53 -9.86
C SER A 19 -27.96 -8.03 -10.53
N ILE A 20 -26.86 -8.09 -9.79
CA ILE A 20 -25.50 -7.88 -10.28
C ILE A 20 -24.83 -9.25 -10.38
N GLU A 21 -24.32 -9.61 -11.56
CA GLU A 21 -23.46 -10.78 -11.75
C GLU A 21 -22.02 -10.39 -11.40
N GLY A 22 -21.66 -10.61 -10.13
CA GLY A 22 -20.36 -10.24 -9.58
C GLY A 22 -20.14 -10.83 -8.19
N GLY A 23 -18.94 -10.68 -7.65
CA GLY A 23 -18.62 -11.22 -6.34
C GLY A 23 -17.24 -10.83 -5.82
N TRP A 24 -17.00 -11.09 -4.55
CA TRP A 24 -15.71 -10.81 -3.91
C TRP A 24 -14.68 -11.91 -4.20
N LEU A 25 -13.43 -11.51 -4.39
CA LEU A 25 -12.26 -12.39 -4.44
C LEU A 25 -11.14 -11.82 -3.57
N ASP A 26 -10.65 -12.62 -2.64
CA ASP A 26 -9.42 -12.30 -1.89
C ASP A 26 -8.22 -12.54 -2.79
N LEU A 27 -7.29 -11.59 -2.87
CA LEU A 27 -6.03 -11.74 -3.59
C LEU A 27 -4.84 -11.83 -2.62
N PRO A 28 -3.76 -12.54 -2.98
CA PRO A 28 -3.56 -13.23 -4.25
C PRO A 28 -4.09 -14.68 -4.30
N GLN A 29 -4.37 -15.18 -5.50
CA GLN A 29 -4.90 -16.51 -5.82
C GLN A 29 -4.13 -17.20 -6.95
N SER A 30 -4.33 -18.52 -7.07
CA SER A 30 -3.79 -19.28 -8.20
C SER A 30 -4.51 -18.92 -9.51
N PRO A 31 -3.86 -19.09 -10.68
CA PRO A 31 -4.51 -18.86 -11.97
C PRO A 31 -5.82 -19.64 -12.15
N GLU A 32 -5.89 -20.89 -11.67
CA GLU A 32 -7.08 -21.73 -11.77
C GLU A 32 -8.25 -21.17 -10.95
N VAL A 33 -7.97 -20.62 -9.76
CA VAL A 33 -8.98 -19.98 -8.91
C VAL A 33 -9.48 -18.70 -9.57
N ILE A 34 -8.60 -17.90 -10.17
CA ILE A 34 -8.97 -16.68 -10.89
C ILE A 34 -9.83 -17.01 -12.11
N ASP A 35 -9.41 -17.97 -12.94
CA ASP A 35 -10.16 -18.36 -14.14
C ASP A 35 -11.55 -18.92 -13.74
N LYS A 36 -11.61 -19.70 -12.66
CA LYS A 36 -12.89 -20.19 -12.10
C LYS A 36 -13.76 -19.04 -11.59
N TYR A 37 -13.18 -18.08 -10.87
CA TYR A 37 -13.89 -16.90 -10.36
C TYR A 37 -14.48 -16.07 -11.51
N LEU A 38 -13.68 -15.74 -12.52
CA LEU A 38 -14.14 -14.98 -13.69
C LEU A 38 -15.30 -15.68 -14.40
N LYS A 39 -15.19 -17.00 -14.59
CA LYS A 39 -16.23 -17.78 -15.28
C LYS A 39 -17.49 -18.00 -14.46
N GLU A 40 -17.35 -18.43 -13.20
CA GLU A 40 -18.48 -18.90 -12.41
C GLU A 40 -19.17 -17.79 -11.62
N VAL A 41 -18.40 -16.79 -11.15
CA VAL A 41 -18.87 -15.70 -10.28
C VAL A 41 -19.13 -14.44 -11.09
N VAL A 42 -18.17 -13.99 -11.90
CA VAL A 42 -18.29 -12.77 -12.72
C VAL A 42 -18.95 -13.05 -14.08
N LYS A 43 -19.22 -14.32 -14.42
CA LYS A 43 -19.87 -14.72 -15.69
C LYS A 43 -19.18 -14.18 -16.96
N VAL A 44 -17.86 -14.10 -16.95
CA VAL A 44 -17.08 -13.77 -18.15
C VAL A 44 -17.13 -14.98 -19.10
N ASP A 45 -17.66 -14.78 -20.30
CA ASP A 45 -17.80 -15.78 -21.35
C ASP A 45 -17.55 -15.21 -22.75
N ASP A 46 -17.64 -16.05 -23.79
CA ASP A 46 -17.35 -15.68 -25.18
C ASP A 46 -18.31 -14.60 -25.75
N GLU A 47 -19.48 -14.40 -25.15
CA GLU A 47 -20.45 -13.37 -25.57
C GLU A 47 -20.25 -12.06 -24.79
N HIS A 48 -19.82 -12.15 -23.53
CA HIS A 48 -19.71 -11.01 -22.62
C HIS A 48 -18.41 -11.06 -21.80
N GLU A 49 -17.33 -10.60 -22.43
CA GLU A 49 -15.98 -10.59 -21.83
C GLU A 49 -15.74 -9.40 -20.87
N GLU A 50 -16.53 -8.33 -20.98
CA GLU A 50 -16.29 -7.07 -20.30
C GLU A 50 -16.77 -7.09 -18.84
N TYR A 51 -15.86 -6.76 -17.92
CA TYR A 51 -16.11 -6.60 -16.49
C TYR A 51 -15.35 -5.39 -15.96
N GLU A 52 -15.74 -4.92 -14.78
CA GLU A 52 -14.99 -3.93 -14.01
C GLU A 52 -14.75 -4.43 -12.59
N ILE A 53 -13.79 -3.80 -11.91
CA ILE A 53 -13.63 -3.89 -10.45
C ILE A 53 -14.46 -2.77 -9.84
N ALA A 54 -15.62 -3.10 -9.32
CA ALA A 54 -16.58 -2.13 -8.80
C ALA A 54 -16.35 -1.77 -7.32
N ASP A 55 -15.56 -2.57 -6.59
CA ASP A 55 -15.22 -2.28 -5.20
C ASP A 55 -13.88 -2.94 -4.80
N ILE A 56 -13.25 -2.38 -3.77
CA ILE A 56 -12.05 -2.93 -3.13
C ILE A 56 -12.20 -2.80 -1.61
N ASP A 57 -11.67 -3.76 -0.86
CA ASP A 57 -11.60 -3.66 0.60
C ASP A 57 -10.59 -2.56 0.98
N ASP A 58 -11.08 -1.31 1.06
CA ASP A 58 -10.32 -0.06 1.27
C ASP A 58 -9.47 -0.05 2.55
N ASN A 59 -9.74 -0.93 3.51
CA ASN A 59 -8.97 -0.98 4.75
C ASN A 59 -7.52 -1.46 4.56
N ILE A 60 -7.16 -1.95 3.36
CA ILE A 60 -5.88 -2.66 3.17
C ILE A 60 -5.08 -2.19 1.94
N SER A 61 -5.69 -1.45 1.01
CA SER A 61 -5.04 -1.08 -0.25
C SER A 61 -4.59 0.38 -0.27
N PRO A 62 -3.29 0.69 -0.42
CA PRO A 62 -2.84 2.08 -0.59
C PRO A 62 -3.08 2.60 -2.01
N PHE A 63 -3.60 1.79 -2.93
CA PHE A 63 -3.66 2.09 -4.35
C PHE A 63 -4.89 2.93 -4.74
N PRO A 64 -4.76 3.93 -5.63
CA PRO A 64 -5.89 4.72 -6.09
C PRO A 64 -6.94 3.86 -6.81
N TYR A 65 -8.21 3.99 -6.43
CA TYR A 65 -9.31 3.22 -7.02
C TYR A 65 -9.39 3.36 -8.55
N ALA A 66 -9.11 4.55 -9.10
CA ALA A 66 -9.12 4.79 -10.55
C ALA A 66 -8.06 3.97 -11.31
N SER A 67 -6.98 3.54 -10.63
CA SER A 67 -5.98 2.62 -11.18
C SER A 67 -6.45 1.15 -11.15
N ILE A 68 -7.44 0.83 -10.32
CA ILE A 68 -7.92 -0.53 -10.06
C ILE A 68 -9.15 -0.85 -10.90
N GLN A 69 -10.09 0.08 -11.05
CA GLN A 69 -11.43 -0.16 -11.62
C GLN A 69 -11.43 -0.90 -12.96
N TRP A 70 -10.51 -0.52 -13.86
CA TRP A 70 -10.45 -1.05 -15.22
C TRP A 70 -9.31 -2.05 -15.44
N SER A 71 -8.66 -2.46 -14.36
CA SER A 71 -7.54 -3.39 -14.41
C SER A 71 -8.03 -4.84 -14.40
N SER A 72 -7.27 -5.74 -15.01
CA SER A 72 -7.64 -7.15 -15.01
C SER A 72 -7.40 -7.77 -13.64
N VAL A 73 -8.21 -8.78 -13.28
CA VAL A 73 -7.99 -9.56 -12.05
C VAL A 73 -6.60 -10.20 -12.02
N LYS A 74 -6.05 -10.53 -13.19
CA LYS A 74 -4.70 -11.11 -13.32
C LYS A 74 -3.63 -10.08 -12.94
N GLU A 75 -3.69 -8.86 -13.47
CA GLU A 75 -2.76 -7.78 -13.09
C GLU A 75 -2.87 -7.44 -11.59
N LEU A 76 -4.09 -7.35 -11.05
CA LEU A 76 -4.29 -7.11 -9.62
C LEU A 76 -3.74 -8.25 -8.75
N ASN A 77 -3.80 -9.48 -9.25
CA ASN A 77 -3.16 -10.62 -8.61
C ASN A 77 -1.62 -10.51 -8.63
N GLU A 78 -1.03 -10.04 -9.72
CA GLU A 78 0.41 -9.75 -9.82
C GLU A 78 0.82 -8.70 -8.76
N LEU A 79 0.08 -7.60 -8.70
CA LEU A 79 0.27 -6.56 -7.68
C LEU A 79 0.17 -7.12 -6.26
N ALA A 80 -0.86 -7.91 -5.97
CA ALA A 80 -1.04 -8.54 -4.66
C ALA A 80 0.11 -9.50 -4.31
N ILE A 81 0.65 -10.26 -5.27
CA ILE A 81 1.80 -11.14 -5.03
C ILE A 81 3.03 -10.33 -4.61
N ILE A 82 3.38 -9.28 -5.37
CA ILE A 82 4.51 -8.40 -5.06
C ILE A 82 4.31 -7.72 -3.72
N PHE A 83 3.14 -7.09 -3.51
CA PHE A 83 2.82 -6.36 -2.29
C PHE A 83 2.81 -7.26 -1.04
N SER A 84 2.52 -8.56 -1.20
CA SER A 84 2.55 -9.52 -0.10
C SER A 84 3.95 -9.74 0.51
N LYS A 85 5.04 -9.36 -0.18
CA LYS A 85 6.41 -9.43 0.35
C LYS A 85 6.77 -8.22 1.20
N LEU A 86 6.05 -7.12 1.04
CA LEU A 86 6.38 -5.87 1.70
C LEU A 86 5.97 -5.89 3.17
N ASP A 87 6.86 -5.41 4.02
CA ASP A 87 6.59 -5.19 5.44
C ASP A 87 5.70 -3.96 5.66
N GLU A 88 5.27 -3.75 6.91
CA GLU A 88 4.37 -2.66 7.27
C GLU A 88 4.97 -1.27 6.96
N CYS A 89 6.27 -1.06 7.19
CA CYS A 89 6.92 0.22 6.96
C CYS A 89 7.05 0.52 5.44
N GLN A 90 7.35 -0.51 4.64
CA GLN A 90 7.39 -0.38 3.18
C GLN A 90 6.01 -0.06 2.60
N ARG A 91 4.93 -0.65 3.14
CA ARG A 91 3.56 -0.32 2.72
C ARG A 91 3.15 1.10 3.08
N GLU A 92 3.53 1.56 4.27
CA GLU A 92 3.33 2.97 4.67
C GLU A 92 4.12 3.92 3.77
N ALA A 93 5.35 3.57 3.40
CA ALA A 93 6.14 4.37 2.46
C ALA A 93 5.45 4.50 1.09
N ILE A 94 4.92 3.39 0.55
CA ILE A 94 4.14 3.41 -0.70
C ILE A 94 2.91 4.29 -0.57
N GLN A 95 2.15 4.15 0.52
CA GLN A 95 0.98 5.00 0.77
C GLN A 95 1.38 6.48 0.81
N ALA A 96 2.48 6.80 1.50
CA ALA A 96 2.96 8.17 1.61
C ALA A 96 3.37 8.76 0.26
N TYR A 97 4.06 7.98 -0.58
CA TYR A 97 4.40 8.38 -1.94
C TYR A 97 3.16 8.65 -2.80
N LEU A 98 2.16 7.77 -2.75
CA LEU A 98 0.92 7.90 -3.54
C LEU A 98 0.06 9.09 -3.08
N VAL A 99 -0.01 9.34 -1.76
CA VAL A 99 -0.68 10.53 -1.21
C VAL A 99 0.02 11.79 -1.67
N TYR A 100 1.35 11.83 -1.57
CA TYR A 100 2.14 13.00 -1.97
C TYR A 100 2.09 13.25 -3.48
N SER A 101 2.15 12.21 -4.31
CA SER A 101 2.10 12.37 -5.77
C SER A 101 0.77 12.97 -6.22
N GLY A 102 -0.32 12.65 -5.52
CA GLY A 102 -1.68 13.08 -5.86
C GLY A 102 -2.18 12.55 -7.20
N GLU A 103 -1.47 11.59 -7.81
CA GLU A 103 -1.86 10.97 -9.06
C GLU A 103 -2.90 9.87 -8.80
N GLU A 104 -3.99 9.90 -9.55
CA GLU A 104 -5.08 8.94 -9.39
C GLU A 104 -4.99 7.80 -10.41
N HIS A 105 -4.26 8.00 -11.50
CA HIS A 105 -4.19 7.08 -12.63
C HIS A 105 -2.77 6.52 -12.83
N TYR A 106 -2.55 5.34 -12.28
CA TYR A 106 -1.40 4.49 -12.56
C TYR A 106 -1.86 3.25 -13.33
N SER A 107 -1.01 2.77 -14.24
CA SER A 107 -1.14 1.38 -14.68
C SER A 107 -0.70 0.44 -13.56
N ILE A 108 -1.20 -0.80 -13.54
CA ILE A 108 -0.78 -1.79 -12.54
C ILE A 108 0.72 -2.06 -12.61
N SER A 109 1.32 -2.04 -13.80
CA SER A 109 2.78 -2.16 -13.97
C SER A 109 3.55 -1.05 -13.24
N GLN A 110 3.03 0.18 -13.24
CA GLN A 110 3.65 1.28 -12.51
C GLN A 110 3.49 1.13 -11.00
N LEU A 111 2.32 0.68 -10.52
CA LEU A 111 2.12 0.36 -9.10
C LEU A 111 3.06 -0.76 -8.63
N VAL A 112 3.25 -1.80 -9.46
CA VAL A 112 4.24 -2.85 -9.20
C VAL A 112 5.65 -2.28 -9.15
N ASN A 113 6.02 -1.41 -10.08
CA ASN A 113 7.32 -0.74 -10.09
C ASN A 113 7.57 0.08 -8.82
N ILE A 114 6.56 0.80 -8.33
CA ILE A 114 6.61 1.53 -7.05
C ILE A 114 6.84 0.54 -5.90
N CYS A 115 6.08 -0.57 -5.85
CA CYS A 115 6.24 -1.59 -4.81
C CYS A 115 7.65 -2.21 -4.79
N LEU A 116 8.23 -2.46 -5.97
CA LEU A 116 9.59 -3.00 -6.10
C LEU A 116 10.69 -2.00 -5.74
N GLN A 117 10.34 -0.73 -5.57
CA GLN A 117 11.23 0.37 -5.17
C GLN A 117 10.88 0.90 -3.77
N ALA A 118 10.11 0.16 -2.97
CA ALA A 118 9.67 0.63 -1.64
C ALA A 118 10.82 1.12 -0.76
N ASP A 119 11.99 0.46 -0.81
CA ASP A 119 13.19 0.83 -0.05
C ASP A 119 13.83 2.16 -0.51
N ASN A 120 13.50 2.64 -1.71
CA ASN A 120 13.99 3.90 -2.26
C ASN A 120 13.06 5.08 -1.90
N ILE A 121 11.88 4.80 -1.36
CA ILE A 121 10.92 5.82 -0.94
C ILE A 121 11.41 6.41 0.38
N ASN A 122 11.66 7.72 0.39
CA ASN A 122 12.18 8.42 1.55
C ASN A 122 11.07 8.71 2.57
N TYR A 123 10.69 7.67 3.32
CA TYR A 123 9.67 7.70 4.36
C TYR A 123 10.31 7.40 5.72
N CYS A 124 9.89 8.15 6.75
CA CYS A 124 10.33 7.94 8.12
C CYS A 124 9.12 7.89 9.05
N ARG A 125 9.05 6.87 9.90
CA ARG A 125 8.08 6.83 11.01
C ARG A 125 8.45 7.85 12.07
N TYR A 126 7.46 8.42 12.73
CA TYR A 126 7.71 9.26 13.90
C TYR A 126 8.39 8.46 15.01
N SER A 127 9.27 9.11 15.76
CA SER A 127 10.01 8.48 16.84
C SER A 127 10.30 9.51 17.93
N PHE A 128 9.67 9.36 19.09
CA PHE A 128 9.94 10.14 20.30
C PHE A 128 9.52 9.37 21.55
N GLU A 129 10.04 9.77 22.71
CA GLU A 129 9.72 9.12 23.99
C GLU A 129 8.23 9.30 24.34
N GLY A 130 7.52 8.18 24.52
CA GLY A 130 6.09 8.18 24.87
C GLY A 130 5.13 8.21 23.68
N LEU A 131 5.62 8.04 22.44
CA LEU A 131 4.78 7.90 21.24
C LEU A 131 3.70 6.81 21.40
N GLU A 132 4.00 5.72 22.11
CA GLU A 132 3.06 4.62 22.35
C GLU A 132 1.81 5.03 23.15
N TYR A 133 1.89 6.13 23.90
CA TYR A 133 0.77 6.70 24.66
C TYR A 133 0.10 7.88 23.95
N ASN A 134 0.62 8.29 22.79
CA ASN A 134 0.24 9.52 22.07
C ASN A 134 -0.09 9.24 20.60
N GLN A 135 -0.73 8.11 20.32
CA GLN A 135 -1.05 7.68 18.95
C GLN A 135 -2.07 8.59 18.25
N ASP A 136 -3.01 9.18 19.01
CA ASP A 136 -4.09 10.04 18.50
C ASP A 136 -3.69 11.52 18.32
N CYS A 137 -2.41 11.85 18.49
CA CYS A 137 -1.90 13.19 18.27
C CYS A 137 -1.83 13.57 16.79
N SER A 138 -1.88 14.88 16.51
CA SER A 138 -1.71 15.41 15.15
C SER A 138 -0.34 15.03 14.56
N PRO A 139 -0.24 14.82 13.24
CA PRO A 139 1.03 14.63 12.55
C PRO A 139 2.05 15.73 12.87
N GLU A 140 1.60 16.99 12.96
CA GLU A 140 2.42 18.14 13.29
C GLU A 140 3.00 18.03 14.70
N LEU A 141 2.20 17.63 15.70
CA LEU A 141 2.71 17.44 17.06
C LEU A 141 3.73 16.30 17.12
N LYS A 142 3.45 15.16 16.47
CA LYS A 142 4.38 14.02 16.39
C LYS A 142 5.69 14.42 15.70
N MET A 143 5.59 15.23 14.64
CA MET A 143 6.75 15.77 13.94
C MET A 143 7.57 16.69 14.83
N GLY A 144 6.90 17.59 15.55
CA GLY A 144 7.54 18.51 16.48
C GLY A 144 8.35 17.82 17.56
N TYR A 145 7.81 16.76 18.18
CA TYR A 145 8.54 15.95 19.15
C TYR A 145 9.69 15.18 18.52
N THR A 146 9.44 14.49 17.39
CA THR A 146 10.46 13.73 16.65
C THR A 146 11.67 14.63 16.35
N MET A 147 11.44 15.78 15.72
CA MET A 147 12.50 16.72 15.38
C MET A 147 13.13 17.36 16.62
N ALA A 148 12.37 17.65 17.67
CA ALA A 148 12.95 18.23 18.88
C ALA A 148 13.89 17.27 19.61
N GLU A 149 13.60 15.96 19.60
CA GLU A 149 14.49 14.93 20.14
C GLU A 149 15.72 14.73 19.25
N GLU A 150 15.53 14.53 17.94
CA GLU A 150 16.62 14.35 16.97
C GLU A 150 17.62 15.51 17.00
N ASN A 151 17.12 16.74 17.08
CA ASN A 151 17.91 17.96 17.01
C ASN A 151 18.44 18.38 18.39
N GLY A 152 18.03 17.68 19.45
CA GLY A 152 18.42 17.95 20.84
C GLY A 152 17.74 19.15 21.50
N ILE A 153 16.77 19.80 20.83
CA ILE A 153 15.99 20.92 21.39
C ILE A 153 15.23 20.46 22.63
N TYR A 154 14.63 19.27 22.60
CA TYR A 154 13.87 18.70 23.71
C TYR A 154 14.70 18.69 25.01
N ILE A 155 15.91 18.14 24.95
CA ILE A 155 16.83 18.06 26.10
C ILE A 155 17.21 19.46 26.61
N GLN A 156 17.36 20.45 25.73
CA GLN A 156 17.67 21.82 26.15
C GLN A 156 16.49 22.48 26.87
N LEU A 157 15.27 22.33 26.34
CA LEU A 157 14.05 22.85 26.97
C LEU A 157 13.81 22.20 28.34
N GLN A 158 14.02 20.88 28.43
CA GLN A 158 13.91 20.13 29.68
C GLN A 158 14.91 20.62 30.73
N LYS A 159 16.19 20.79 30.36
CA LYS A 159 17.24 21.30 31.27
C LYS A 159 16.95 22.69 31.81
N GLN A 160 16.28 23.52 31.01
CA GLN A 160 15.91 24.88 31.41
C GLN A 160 14.57 24.93 32.17
N GLY A 161 13.84 23.81 32.27
CA GLY A 161 12.55 23.74 32.94
C GLY A 161 11.44 24.51 32.22
N ILE A 162 11.53 24.64 30.90
CA ILE A 162 10.58 25.40 30.07
C ILE A 162 9.88 24.56 29.00
N ILE A 163 10.00 23.23 29.08
CA ILE A 163 9.44 22.30 28.09
C ILE A 163 7.93 22.49 27.89
N ASP A 164 7.17 22.67 28.99
CA ASP A 164 5.71 22.86 28.96
C ASP A 164 5.27 24.19 28.33
N TYR A 165 6.21 25.09 28.03
CA TYR A 165 5.95 26.38 27.38
C TYR A 165 6.34 26.39 25.89
N PHE A 166 6.91 25.30 25.38
CA PHE A 166 7.28 25.18 23.97
C PHE A 166 6.13 24.58 23.17
N ASP A 167 5.80 25.22 22.05
CA ASP A 167 4.74 24.77 21.15
C ASP A 167 5.32 23.79 20.12
N PHE A 168 5.31 22.49 20.47
CA PHE A 168 5.80 21.43 19.60
C PHE A 168 4.96 21.28 18.34
N GLU A 169 3.65 21.48 18.41
CA GLU A 169 2.77 21.39 17.24
C GLU A 169 3.12 22.46 16.21
N LYS A 170 3.26 23.71 16.64
CA LYS A 170 3.69 24.81 15.76
C LYS A 170 5.10 24.60 15.22
N TYR A 171 6.00 24.01 16.01
CA TYR A 171 7.34 23.65 15.55
C TYR A 171 7.28 22.58 14.45
N GLY A 172 6.49 21.53 14.63
CA GLY A 172 6.31 20.48 13.63
C GLY A 172 5.61 20.94 12.35
N GLU A 173 4.62 21.84 12.44
CA GLU A 173 3.95 22.47 11.29
C GLU A 173 4.95 23.10 10.31
N SER A 174 6.06 23.65 10.83
CA SER A 174 7.08 24.26 9.98
C SER A 174 7.78 23.28 9.03
N PHE A 175 7.77 21.97 9.34
CA PHE A 175 8.32 20.93 8.46
C PHE A 175 7.32 20.52 7.38
N GLY A 176 6.02 20.75 7.57
CA GLY A 176 4.98 20.47 6.57
C GLY A 176 5.10 21.30 5.29
N TYR A 177 5.98 22.31 5.25
CA TYR A 177 6.30 23.03 4.02
C TYR A 177 7.24 22.26 3.10
N ASP A 178 8.10 21.42 3.67
CA ASP A 178 9.11 20.66 2.93
C ASP A 178 8.76 19.16 2.85
N TYR A 179 7.95 18.65 3.79
CA TYR A 179 7.60 17.24 3.92
C TYR A 179 6.08 17.03 3.92
N GLU A 180 5.65 15.84 3.50
CA GLU A 180 4.27 15.39 3.66
C GLU A 180 4.13 14.71 5.03
N LEU A 181 3.24 15.23 5.89
CA LEU A 181 3.02 14.69 7.24
C LEU A 181 1.80 13.76 7.24
N LEU A 182 2.01 12.49 7.60
CA LEU A 182 0.97 11.46 7.62
C LEU A 182 0.71 10.99 9.05
N SER A 183 -0.23 10.05 9.25
CA SER A 183 -0.61 9.56 10.59
C SER A 183 0.55 8.88 11.34
N ASN A 184 1.34 8.05 10.65
CA ASN A 184 2.38 7.19 11.24
C ASN A 184 3.80 7.71 11.01
N GLY A 185 3.98 8.68 10.12
CA GLY A 185 5.29 9.16 9.73
C GLY A 185 5.21 10.31 8.74
N TYR A 186 6.34 10.65 8.14
CA TYR A 186 6.46 11.74 7.18
C TYR A 186 7.25 11.29 5.96
N PHE A 187 6.86 11.80 4.80
CA PHE A 187 7.54 11.57 3.54
C PHE A 187 8.34 12.80 3.16
N ILE A 188 9.61 12.58 2.82
CA ILE A 188 10.53 13.61 2.35
C ILE A 188 10.58 13.51 0.83
N PRO A 189 10.06 14.50 0.09
CA PRO A 189 10.04 14.47 -1.36
C PRO A 189 11.44 14.25 -1.96
N ASN A 190 11.63 13.10 -2.59
CA ASN A 190 12.67 12.87 -3.58
C ASN A 190 11.99 12.52 -4.92
N TYR A 191 12.70 12.72 -6.04
CA TYR A 191 12.15 12.49 -7.37
C TYR A 191 12.66 11.18 -8.01
N ASP A 192 13.11 10.21 -7.21
CA ASP A 192 13.92 9.08 -7.70
C ASP A 192 13.13 7.79 -7.99
N ILE A 193 11.80 7.81 -7.91
CA ILE A 193 10.97 6.65 -8.29
C ILE A 193 10.76 6.64 -9.80
N ASP A 194 11.33 5.62 -10.47
CA ASP A 194 11.14 5.37 -11.89
C ASP A 194 9.94 4.42 -12.08
N LEU A 195 8.86 4.93 -12.66
CA LEU A 195 7.62 4.18 -12.85
C LEU A 195 7.76 3.00 -13.85
N ASP A 196 8.85 2.95 -14.60
CA ASP A 196 9.14 1.92 -15.60
C ASP A 196 10.52 1.26 -15.38
N CYS A 197 11.01 1.27 -14.13
CA CYS A 197 12.32 0.74 -13.73
C CYS A 197 12.53 -0.74 -14.11
N TYR A 198 11.51 -1.56 -13.90
CA TYR A 198 11.49 -3.00 -14.15
C TYR A 198 10.60 -3.31 -15.36
N SER A 199 11.17 -4.08 -16.28
CA SER A 199 10.45 -4.67 -17.40
C SER A 199 9.42 -5.72 -16.96
N LYS A 200 8.50 -6.07 -17.85
CA LYS A 200 7.51 -7.12 -17.61
C LYS A 200 8.18 -8.46 -17.30
N GLU A 201 9.25 -8.80 -18.01
CA GLU A 201 10.02 -10.02 -17.79
C GLU A 201 10.63 -10.06 -16.39
N GLU A 202 11.26 -8.96 -15.94
CA GLU A 202 11.85 -8.86 -14.60
C GLU A 202 10.79 -8.92 -13.48
N ILE A 203 9.62 -8.30 -13.70
CA ILE A 203 8.48 -8.40 -12.77
C ILE A 203 8.06 -9.86 -12.63
N GLN A 204 7.92 -10.58 -13.74
CA GLN A 204 7.52 -12.00 -13.72
C GLN A 204 8.58 -12.88 -13.05
N GLU A 205 9.87 -12.62 -13.25
CA GLU A 205 10.95 -13.31 -12.54
C GLU A 205 10.83 -13.11 -11.03
N LYS A 206 10.68 -11.87 -10.55
CA LYS A 206 10.49 -11.56 -9.12
C LYS A 206 9.24 -12.23 -8.54
N MET A 207 8.14 -12.22 -9.28
CA MET A 207 6.92 -12.91 -8.85
C MET A 207 7.14 -14.42 -8.67
N ASN A 208 7.81 -15.06 -9.62
CA ASN A 208 8.12 -16.48 -9.54
C ASN A 208 9.05 -16.80 -8.37
N GLU A 209 10.01 -15.94 -8.06
CA GLU A 209 10.85 -16.05 -6.85
C GLU A 209 10.00 -16.06 -5.57
N ILE A 210 9.07 -15.11 -5.43
CA ILE A 210 8.16 -15.00 -4.27
C ILE A 210 7.29 -16.25 -4.11
N LEU A 211 6.70 -16.72 -5.22
CA LEU A 211 5.87 -17.92 -5.18
C LEU A 211 6.67 -19.15 -4.79
N ASN A 212 7.90 -19.30 -5.30
CA ASN A 212 8.78 -20.41 -4.96
C ASN A 212 9.28 -20.36 -3.51
N GLU A 213 9.55 -19.18 -2.96
CA GLU A 213 9.88 -18.99 -1.54
C GLU A 213 8.73 -19.51 -0.65
N LYS A 214 7.50 -19.10 -0.95
CA LYS A 214 6.30 -19.50 -0.19
C LYS A 214 6.00 -21.00 -0.28
N LEU A 215 6.20 -21.62 -1.43
CA LEU A 215 6.03 -23.07 -1.58
C LEU A 215 7.00 -23.83 -0.66
N LYS A 216 8.26 -23.40 -0.58
CA LYS A 216 9.26 -24.02 0.31
C LYS A 216 8.90 -23.84 1.78
N GLU A 217 8.43 -22.66 2.18
CA GLU A 217 7.97 -22.41 3.56
C GLU A 217 6.81 -23.33 3.96
N GLN A 218 5.88 -23.58 3.04
CA GLN A 218 4.75 -24.49 3.27
C GLN A 218 5.24 -25.94 3.44
N GLU A 219 6.11 -26.43 2.55
CA GLU A 219 6.67 -27.79 2.63
C GLU A 219 7.42 -28.03 3.95
N VAL A 220 8.19 -27.04 4.42
CA VAL A 220 8.90 -27.14 5.71
C VAL A 220 7.91 -27.19 6.88
N SER A 221 6.85 -26.38 6.85
CA SER A 221 5.83 -26.35 7.91
C SER A 221 5.02 -27.64 8.03
N GLU A 222 4.83 -28.37 6.92
CA GLU A 222 4.11 -29.66 6.91
C GLU A 222 4.97 -30.83 7.41
N ILE A 223 6.31 -30.72 7.35
CA ILE A 223 7.25 -31.75 7.83
C ILE A 223 7.45 -31.67 9.36
N GLU A 224 7.18 -30.52 9.97
CA GLU A 224 7.36 -30.28 11.41
C GLU A 224 6.11 -30.61 12.27
N ILE A 225 5.06 -31.18 11.65
CA ILE A 225 3.81 -31.66 12.31
C ILE A 225 3.81 -33.20 12.40
#